data_AF-A0A7X7QMQ4-F1
#
_entry.id   AF-A0A7X7QMQ4-F1
#
_cell.length_a   1.000
_cell.length_b   1.000
_cell.length_c   1.000
_cell.angle_alpha   90.00
_cell.angle_beta   90.00
_cell.angle_gamma   90.00
#
_symmetry.space_group_name_H-M   'P 1'
#
loop_
_entity.id
_entity.type
_entity.pdbx_description
1 polymer ?
#
loop_
_entity_poly.entity_id
_entity_poly.type
_entity_poly.pdbx_seq_one_letter_code
_entity_poly.pdbx_strand_id
1 'polypeptide(L)'
;MDRAAEKALAARAVALGNAGQGRALAELTRLLETPSAEVRRLAASAIGKLAGIADADEAVGALSSRLRDPHPQVRQYAIKALKAYGHAAEATRHDLEDIAANPAEKEYNRRDASLALEVIAEALRIAEQNAVRACQKCGRAVAADEYARSQRAFQRTYCDVCFDQVFLERRNWETQVDLNKTIQAADGTVVQSDGERQIAEELAALGIAFRYDNRFRIVKGYAIRPDFYLPEFDLYIEYWGMEDNLDYRIGMLEKLKLYQQAGKRLISLHAHEKPRLRQALREKLAAHARVPSDPAGLTDSAAAP
;
A
#
# COMPACT_ATOMS: atom_id res chain seq x y z
N MET A 1 52.61 -2.38 9.18
CA MET A 1 52.92 -2.46 7.74
C MET A 1 54.12 -1.58 7.49
N ASP A 2 55.12 -2.05 6.73
CA ASP A 2 56.24 -1.19 6.34
C ASP A 2 55.81 -0.17 5.27
N ARG A 3 56.43 1.02 5.27
CA ARG A 3 56.10 2.15 4.39
C ARG A 3 56.21 1.81 2.91
N ALA A 4 57.17 0.95 2.53
CA ALA A 4 57.32 0.52 1.14
C ALA A 4 56.12 -0.32 0.68
N ALA A 5 55.67 -1.26 1.52
CA ALA A 5 54.49 -2.08 1.25
C ALA A 5 53.21 -1.25 1.18
N GLU A 6 53.05 -0.29 2.10
CA GLU A 6 51.91 0.65 2.07
C GLU A 6 51.87 1.46 0.77
N LYS A 7 53.02 2.03 0.36
CA LYS A 7 53.13 2.80 -0.88
C LYS A 7 52.82 1.94 -2.12
N ALA A 8 53.25 0.68 -2.13
CA ALA A 8 52.96 -0.25 -3.22
C ALA A 8 51.46 -0.57 -3.32
N LEU A 9 50.80 -0.84 -2.18
CA LEU A 9 49.36 -1.12 -2.14
C LEU A 9 48.53 0.12 -2.51
N ALA A 10 48.92 1.30 -2.05
CA ALA A 10 48.31 2.57 -2.43
C ALA A 10 48.41 2.80 -3.96
N ALA A 11 49.59 2.61 -4.54
CA ALA A 11 49.79 2.71 -5.99
C ALA A 11 48.96 1.66 -6.75
N ARG A 12 48.83 0.44 -6.21
CA ARG A 12 48.01 -0.62 -6.79
C ARG A 12 46.52 -0.25 -6.81
N ALA A 13 45.97 0.28 -5.72
CA ALA A 13 44.59 0.75 -5.67
C ALA A 13 44.31 1.82 -6.74
N VAL A 14 45.22 2.79 -6.88
CA VAL A 14 45.11 3.86 -7.90
C VAL A 14 45.16 3.27 -9.32
N ALA A 15 46.10 2.37 -9.59
CA ALA A 15 46.25 1.74 -10.90
C ALA A 15 45.00 0.93 -11.29
N LEU A 16 44.43 0.16 -10.36
CA LEU A 16 43.20 -0.60 -10.58
C LEU A 16 42.00 0.30 -10.90
N GLY A 17 41.83 1.39 -10.14
CA GLY A 17 40.76 2.35 -10.39
C GLY A 17 40.91 3.07 -11.73
N ASN A 18 42.13 3.41 -12.14
CA ASN A 18 42.40 4.06 -13.43
C ASN A 18 42.25 3.10 -14.62
N ALA A 19 42.48 1.80 -14.40
CA ALA A 19 42.26 0.79 -15.43
C ALA A 19 40.76 0.60 -15.76
N GLY A 20 39.86 0.91 -14.81
CA GLY A 20 38.42 0.92 -15.06
C GLY A 20 37.82 -0.45 -15.38
N GLN A 21 38.40 -1.54 -14.87
CA GLN A 21 37.96 -2.91 -15.18
C GLN A 21 37.12 -3.47 -14.03
N GLY A 22 35.88 -3.90 -14.29
CA GLY A 22 34.99 -4.44 -13.26
C GLY A 22 35.58 -5.60 -12.45
N ARG A 23 36.38 -6.48 -13.10
CA ARG A 23 37.11 -7.58 -12.43
C ARG A 23 38.08 -7.15 -11.33
N ALA A 24 38.44 -5.86 -11.26
CA ALA A 24 39.29 -5.31 -10.20
C ALA A 24 38.57 -5.21 -8.85
N LEU A 25 37.22 -5.30 -8.82
CA LEU A 25 36.42 -5.12 -7.61
C LEU A 25 36.87 -6.06 -6.49
N ALA A 26 37.04 -7.35 -6.76
CA ALA A 26 37.47 -8.33 -5.75
C ALA A 26 38.85 -8.03 -5.13
N GLU A 27 39.77 -7.42 -5.90
CA GLU A 27 41.07 -7.00 -5.37
C GLU A 27 40.93 -5.70 -4.55
N LEU A 28 40.16 -4.73 -5.03
CA LEU A 28 39.90 -3.49 -4.31
C LEU A 28 39.18 -3.72 -2.98
N THR A 29 38.23 -4.67 -2.92
CA THR A 29 37.55 -5.07 -1.68
C THR A 29 38.55 -5.63 -0.66
N ARG A 30 39.55 -6.41 -1.09
CA ARG A 30 40.64 -6.85 -0.18
C ARG A 30 41.50 -5.68 0.30
N LEU A 31 41.76 -4.68 -0.54
CA LEU A 31 42.50 -3.48 -0.14
C LEU A 31 41.74 -2.63 0.89
N LEU A 32 40.40 -2.66 0.89
CA LEU A 32 39.58 -2.03 1.93
C LEU A 32 39.79 -2.65 3.31
N GLU A 33 40.30 -3.88 3.43
CA GLU A 33 40.57 -4.54 4.72
C GLU A 33 42.00 -4.31 5.23
N THR A 34 42.78 -3.47 4.53
CA THR A 34 44.17 -3.21 4.90
C THR A 34 44.28 -2.31 6.14
N PRO A 35 45.27 -2.49 7.02
CA PRO A 35 45.46 -1.63 8.20
C PRO A 35 45.72 -0.14 7.88
N SER A 36 46.34 0.18 6.74
CA SER A 36 46.59 1.55 6.32
C SER A 36 45.30 2.25 5.88
N ALA A 37 44.96 3.34 6.56
CA ALA A 37 43.84 4.20 6.19
C ALA A 37 44.01 4.82 4.80
N GLU A 38 45.24 5.09 4.37
CA GLU A 38 45.51 5.63 3.04
C GLU A 38 45.17 4.62 1.94
N VAL A 39 45.56 3.35 2.13
CA VAL A 39 45.22 2.27 1.20
C VAL A 39 43.69 2.08 1.14
N ARG A 40 43.00 2.03 2.29
CA ARG A 40 41.54 1.90 2.33
C ARG A 40 40.83 3.05 1.63
N ARG A 41 41.28 4.29 1.86
CA ARG A 41 40.73 5.49 1.23
C ARG A 41 40.88 5.45 -0.29
N LEU A 42 42.05 5.07 -0.78
CA LEU A 42 42.33 4.95 -2.22
C LEU A 42 41.54 3.79 -2.85
N ALA A 43 41.38 2.67 -2.14
CA ALA A 43 40.56 1.55 -2.59
C ALA A 43 39.08 1.96 -2.69
N ALA A 44 38.52 2.66 -1.69
CA ALA A 44 37.15 3.19 -1.76
C ALA A 44 36.99 4.16 -2.95
N SER A 45 37.96 5.05 -3.16
CA SER A 45 37.99 5.94 -4.33
C SER A 45 37.99 5.17 -5.65
N ALA A 46 38.75 4.08 -5.73
CA ALA A 46 38.88 3.27 -6.93
C ALA A 46 37.59 2.49 -7.21
N ILE A 47 36.93 1.93 -6.19
CA ILE A 47 35.62 1.27 -6.33
C ILE A 47 34.59 2.27 -6.86
N GLY A 48 34.56 3.51 -6.36
CA GLY A 48 33.67 4.55 -6.89
C GLY A 48 33.87 4.85 -8.38
N LYS A 49 35.10 4.72 -8.91
CA LYS A 49 35.38 4.86 -10.35
C LYS A 49 34.86 3.68 -11.19
N LEU A 50 34.54 2.56 -10.57
CA LEU A 50 33.98 1.38 -11.23
C LEU A 50 32.44 1.39 -11.26
N ALA A 51 31.80 2.45 -10.77
CA ALA A 51 30.35 2.61 -10.88
C ALA A 51 29.89 2.53 -12.35
N GLY A 52 28.87 1.72 -12.60
CA GLY A 52 28.37 1.42 -13.96
C GLY A 52 29.17 0.37 -14.74
N ILE A 53 30.27 -0.16 -14.18
CA ILE A 53 31.12 -1.19 -14.81
C ILE A 53 31.18 -2.46 -13.95
N ALA A 54 31.39 -2.31 -12.65
CA ALA A 54 31.42 -3.41 -11.70
C ALA A 54 30.01 -3.75 -11.20
N ASP A 55 29.88 -4.94 -10.61
CA ASP A 55 28.66 -5.35 -9.92
C ASP A 55 28.32 -4.34 -8.80
N ALA A 56 27.11 -3.80 -8.86
CA ALA A 56 26.70 -2.72 -7.99
C ALA A 56 26.46 -3.20 -6.56
N ASP A 57 25.86 -4.38 -6.38
CA ASP A 57 25.51 -4.92 -5.08
C ASP A 57 26.77 -5.31 -4.30
N GLU A 58 27.73 -5.97 -4.96
CA GLU A 58 29.02 -6.31 -4.36
C GLU A 58 29.80 -5.06 -3.96
N ALA A 59 29.83 -4.03 -4.83
CA ALA A 59 30.55 -2.80 -4.55
C ALA A 59 29.92 -1.99 -3.42
N VAL A 60 28.59 -1.84 -3.41
CA VAL A 60 27.85 -1.16 -2.35
C VAL A 60 28.03 -1.90 -1.02
N GLY A 61 27.95 -3.23 -1.02
CA GLY A 61 28.19 -4.06 0.18
C GLY A 61 29.60 -3.85 0.75
N ALA A 62 30.63 -3.83 -0.10
CA ALA A 62 32.00 -3.55 0.33
C ALA A 62 32.15 -2.13 0.92
N LEU A 63 31.56 -1.12 0.29
CA LEU A 63 31.65 0.28 0.70
C LEU A 63 30.84 0.60 1.97
N SER A 64 29.69 -0.05 2.20
CA SER A 64 28.83 0.17 3.37
C SER A 64 29.63 0.01 4.68
N SER A 65 30.43 -1.04 4.77
CA SER A 65 31.28 -1.30 5.94
C SER A 65 32.32 -0.20 6.23
N ARG A 66 32.65 0.65 5.24
CA ARG A 66 33.61 1.76 5.36
C ARG A 66 32.96 3.08 5.77
N LEU A 67 31.62 3.16 5.83
CA LEU A 67 30.91 4.29 6.43
C LEU A 67 31.20 4.41 7.94
N ARG A 68 31.67 3.34 8.58
CA ARG A 68 32.04 3.30 10.01
C ARG A 68 33.56 3.20 10.23
N ASP A 69 34.36 3.48 9.20
CA ASP A 69 35.82 3.40 9.32
C ASP A 69 36.34 4.37 10.41
N PRO A 70 37.33 3.97 11.24
CA PRO A 70 37.89 4.86 12.25
C PRO A 70 38.48 6.15 11.66
N HIS A 71 38.97 6.11 10.42
CA HIS A 71 39.60 7.25 9.79
C HIS A 71 38.58 8.10 9.00
N PRO A 72 38.36 9.37 9.34
CA PRO A 72 37.32 10.21 8.72
C PRO A 72 37.46 10.36 7.20
N GLN A 73 38.68 10.38 6.66
CA GLN A 73 38.87 10.45 5.21
C GLN A 73 38.47 9.14 4.51
N VAL A 74 38.55 7.97 5.15
CA VAL A 74 38.07 6.73 4.51
C VAL A 74 36.54 6.79 4.39
N ARG A 75 35.85 7.23 5.44
CA ARG A 75 34.40 7.47 5.41
C ARG A 75 34.02 8.43 4.28
N GLN A 76 34.76 9.52 4.12
CA GLN A 76 34.53 10.48 3.03
C GLN A 76 34.50 9.83 1.65
N TYR A 77 35.51 9.01 1.38
CA TYR A 77 35.66 8.38 0.06
C TYR A 77 34.67 7.24 -0.14
N ALA A 78 34.27 6.55 0.94
CA ALA A 78 33.15 5.59 0.88
C ALA A 78 31.84 6.29 0.52
N ILE A 79 31.52 7.42 1.16
CA ILE A 79 30.33 8.23 0.86
C ILE A 79 30.33 8.71 -0.60
N LYS A 80 31.46 9.27 -1.07
CA LYS A 80 31.60 9.73 -2.45
C LYS A 80 31.46 8.59 -3.46
N ALA A 81 31.98 7.41 -3.13
CA ALA A 81 31.85 6.23 -3.98
C ALA A 81 30.40 5.72 -4.02
N LEU A 82 29.72 5.59 -2.88
CA LEU A 82 28.32 5.18 -2.81
C LEU A 82 27.40 6.11 -3.61
N LYS A 83 27.66 7.43 -3.56
CA LYS A 83 26.96 8.40 -4.41
C LYS A 83 27.04 8.06 -5.90
N ALA A 84 28.18 7.56 -6.38
CA ALA A 84 28.36 7.19 -7.79
C ALA A 84 27.54 5.97 -8.21
N TYR A 85 27.15 5.11 -7.25
CA TYR A 85 26.28 3.95 -7.50
C TYR A 85 24.79 4.29 -7.52
N GLY A 86 24.39 5.54 -7.21
CA GLY A 86 23.02 6.03 -7.35
C GLY A 86 22.01 5.17 -6.59
N HIS A 87 20.92 4.78 -7.26
CA HIS A 87 19.83 4.02 -6.64
C HIS A 87 20.26 2.66 -6.04
N ALA A 88 21.33 2.04 -6.55
CA ALA A 88 21.85 0.80 -5.99
C ALA A 88 22.39 0.97 -4.55
N ALA A 89 22.75 2.21 -4.17
CA ALA A 89 23.21 2.52 -2.82
C ALA A 89 22.07 2.75 -1.80
N GLU A 90 20.80 2.52 -2.16
CA GLU A 90 19.65 2.76 -1.25
C GLU A 90 19.78 1.98 0.07
N ALA A 91 20.38 0.79 0.06
CA ALA A 91 20.62 0.01 1.27
C ALA A 91 21.49 0.75 2.32
N THR A 92 22.26 1.76 1.91
CA THR A 92 23.13 2.57 2.79
C THR A 92 22.50 3.87 3.28
N ARG A 93 21.25 4.15 2.88
CA ARG A 93 20.57 5.41 3.16
C ARG A 93 20.58 5.79 4.64
N HIS A 94 20.22 4.86 5.53
CA HIS A 94 20.18 5.15 6.97
C HIS A 94 21.57 5.46 7.56
N ASP A 95 22.62 4.74 7.14
CA ASP A 95 23.98 5.06 7.57
C ASP A 95 24.41 6.47 7.11
N LEU A 96 24.01 6.88 5.90
CA LEU A 96 24.27 8.22 5.37
C LEU A 96 23.47 9.31 6.11
N GLU A 97 22.21 9.04 6.48
CA GLU A 97 21.38 9.92 7.31
C GLU A 97 22.03 10.15 8.69
N ASP A 98 22.48 9.06 9.34
CA ASP A 98 23.19 9.11 10.61
C ASP A 98 24.48 9.95 10.51
N ILE A 99 25.28 9.75 9.45
CA ILE A 99 26.51 10.52 9.20
C ILE A 99 26.19 12.00 8.99
N ALA A 100 25.16 12.34 8.21
CA ALA A 100 24.80 13.73 7.92
C ALA A 100 24.34 14.49 9.18
N ALA A 101 23.59 13.81 10.05
CA ALA A 101 23.05 14.36 11.29
C ALA A 101 24.06 14.41 12.45
N ASN A 102 25.10 13.57 12.43
CA ASN A 102 26.05 13.44 13.53
C ASN A 102 26.94 14.70 13.71
N PRO A 103 26.80 15.48 14.81
CA PRO A 103 27.60 16.69 15.02
C PRO A 103 29.08 16.40 15.35
N ALA A 104 29.41 15.18 15.78
CA ALA A 104 30.80 14.77 16.05
C ALA A 104 31.55 14.35 14.77
N GLU A 105 30.82 14.13 13.67
CA GLU A 105 31.41 13.82 12.37
C GLU A 105 32.04 15.08 11.73
N LYS A 106 33.08 14.88 10.92
CA LYS A 106 33.72 15.97 10.16
C LYS A 106 32.71 16.60 9.21
N GLU A 107 32.73 17.93 9.16
CA GLU A 107 31.82 18.73 8.32
C GLU A 107 31.80 18.28 6.85
N TYR A 108 32.98 17.96 6.28
CA TYR A 108 33.06 17.48 4.90
C TYR A 108 32.33 16.14 4.69
N ASN A 109 32.32 15.24 5.68
CA ASN A 109 31.62 13.95 5.62
C ASN A 109 30.13 14.16 5.72
N ARG A 110 29.69 15.03 6.64
CA ARG A 110 28.27 15.40 6.78
C ARG A 110 27.73 15.97 5.47
N ARG A 111 28.43 16.94 4.88
CA ARG A 111 28.08 17.58 3.61
C ARG A 111 28.07 16.59 2.45
N ASP A 112 29.11 15.76 2.34
CA ASP A 112 29.19 14.76 1.27
C ASP A 112 28.09 13.68 1.42
N ALA A 113 27.67 13.34 2.65
CA ALA A 113 26.58 12.41 2.93
C ALA A 113 25.21 13.00 2.57
N SER A 114 24.93 14.26 2.93
CA SER A 114 23.72 14.96 2.49
C SER A 114 23.60 14.98 0.97
N LEU A 115 24.70 15.31 0.27
CA LEU A 115 24.73 15.30 -1.19
C LEU A 115 24.55 13.89 -1.77
N ALA A 116 25.08 12.86 -1.12
CA ALA A 116 24.87 11.47 -1.53
C ALA A 116 23.39 11.08 -1.43
N LEU A 117 22.73 11.43 -0.31
CA LEU A 117 21.30 11.18 -0.10
C LEU A 117 20.43 11.84 -1.16
N GLU A 118 20.71 13.10 -1.50
CA GLU A 118 20.00 13.82 -2.57
C GLU A 118 20.11 13.11 -3.93
N VAL A 119 21.32 12.67 -4.29
CA VAL A 119 21.58 11.97 -5.55
C VAL A 119 20.92 10.58 -5.58
N ILE A 120 20.98 9.84 -4.47
CA ILE A 120 20.36 8.50 -4.36
C ILE A 120 18.84 8.63 -4.48
N ALA A 121 18.23 9.58 -3.77
CA ALA A 121 16.80 9.83 -3.81
C ALA A 121 16.33 10.21 -5.23
N GLU A 122 17.09 11.07 -5.92
CA GLU A 122 16.77 11.45 -7.30
C GLU A 122 16.93 10.27 -8.27
N ALA A 123 17.97 9.45 -8.10
CA ALA A 123 18.16 8.26 -8.91
C ALA A 123 17.03 7.22 -8.72
N LEU A 124 16.55 7.04 -7.49
CA LEU A 124 15.39 6.19 -7.18
C LEU A 124 14.11 6.72 -7.83
N ARG A 125 13.90 8.04 -7.77
CA ARG A 125 12.76 8.69 -8.42
C ARG A 125 12.76 8.45 -9.94
N ILE A 126 13.91 8.57 -10.58
CA ILE A 126 14.08 8.30 -12.02
C ILE A 126 13.86 6.81 -12.32
N ALA A 127 14.39 5.90 -11.50
CA ALA A 127 14.21 4.46 -11.66
C ALA A 127 12.73 4.06 -11.55
N GLU A 128 12.01 4.60 -10.56
CA GLU A 128 10.58 4.35 -10.36
C GLU A 128 9.72 4.89 -11.52
N GLN A 129 10.10 6.04 -12.10
CA GLN A 129 9.43 6.61 -13.27
C GLN A 129 9.64 5.76 -14.53
N ASN A 130 10.83 5.19 -14.69
CA ASN A 130 11.18 4.34 -15.83
C ASN A 130 10.80 2.86 -15.64
N ALA A 131 10.30 2.48 -14.45
CA ALA A 131 9.88 1.12 -14.17
C ALA A 131 8.72 0.73 -15.12
N VAL A 132 9.01 -0.21 -16.02
CA VAL A 132 8.02 -0.77 -16.93
C VAL A 132 7.04 -1.60 -16.13
N ARG A 133 5.79 -1.15 -16.04
CA ARG A 133 4.71 -1.86 -15.37
C ARG A 133 3.80 -2.49 -16.42
N ALA A 134 3.26 -3.67 -16.16
CA ALA A 134 2.34 -4.34 -17.08
C ALA A 134 0.88 -4.19 -16.61
N CYS A 135 -0.02 -3.97 -17.56
CA CYS A 135 -1.45 -3.97 -17.33
C CYS A 135 -1.89 -5.36 -16.89
N GLN A 136 -2.61 -5.47 -15.77
CA GLN A 136 -3.08 -6.75 -15.26
C GLN A 136 -4.15 -7.41 -16.16
N LYS A 137 -4.84 -6.64 -17.01
CA LYS A 137 -5.89 -7.16 -17.91
C LYS A 137 -5.33 -7.61 -19.26
N CYS A 138 -4.42 -6.85 -19.87
CA CYS A 138 -3.94 -7.10 -21.23
C CYS A 138 -2.43 -7.29 -21.37
N GLY A 139 -1.65 -7.16 -20.29
CA GLY A 139 -0.20 -7.35 -20.29
C GLY A 139 0.63 -6.22 -20.93
N ARG A 140 -0.01 -5.21 -21.54
CA ARG A 140 0.69 -4.07 -22.17
C ARG A 140 1.48 -3.27 -21.13
N ALA A 141 2.64 -2.75 -21.52
CA ALA A 141 3.37 -1.75 -20.75
C ALA A 141 2.50 -0.52 -20.46
N VAL A 142 2.52 -0.08 -19.20
CA VAL A 142 1.72 1.01 -18.64
C VAL A 142 2.65 2.16 -18.32
N ALA A 143 2.33 3.34 -18.84
CA ALA A 143 3.10 4.54 -18.54
C ALA A 143 2.88 4.99 -17.08
N ALA A 144 3.79 5.82 -16.55
CA ALA A 144 3.75 6.20 -15.13
C ALA A 144 2.46 6.95 -14.74
N ASP A 145 1.91 7.76 -15.64
CA ASP A 145 0.66 8.49 -15.47
C ASP A 145 -0.57 7.57 -15.52
N GLU A 146 -0.61 6.63 -16.48
CA GLU A 146 -1.64 5.59 -16.55
C GLU A 146 -1.65 4.75 -15.25
N TYR A 147 -0.47 4.35 -14.77
CA TYR A 147 -0.30 3.63 -13.52
C TYR A 147 -0.83 4.44 -12.33
N ALA A 148 -0.40 5.69 -12.19
CA ALA A 148 -0.82 6.55 -11.09
C ALA A 148 -2.35 6.76 -11.07
N ARG A 149 -2.96 6.95 -12.25
CA ARG A 149 -4.41 7.10 -12.39
C ARG A 149 -5.15 5.81 -12.04
N SER A 150 -4.67 4.68 -12.55
CA SER A 150 -5.27 3.37 -12.31
C SER A 150 -5.19 2.95 -10.83
N GLN A 151 -4.05 3.22 -10.17
CA GLN A 151 -3.88 2.98 -8.75
C GLN A 151 -4.82 3.85 -7.90
N ARG A 152 -5.00 5.13 -8.24
CA ARG A 152 -5.93 6.02 -7.52
C ARG A 152 -7.39 5.57 -7.64
N ALA A 153 -7.80 5.09 -8.80
CA ALA A 153 -9.20 4.70 -9.05
C ALA A 153 -9.53 3.28 -8.58
N PHE A 154 -8.59 2.34 -8.76
CA PHE A 154 -8.85 0.90 -8.65
C PHE A 154 -7.85 0.13 -7.79
N GLN A 155 -6.74 0.76 -7.36
CA GLN A 155 -5.61 0.07 -6.70
C GLN A 155 -5.10 -1.15 -7.49
N ARG A 156 -5.23 -1.08 -8.82
CA ARG A 156 -4.79 -2.09 -9.78
C ARG A 156 -4.09 -1.39 -10.92
N THR A 157 -3.20 -2.10 -11.60
CA THR A 157 -2.48 -1.54 -12.76
C THR A 157 -3.23 -1.88 -14.03
N TYR A 158 -3.86 -0.87 -14.63
CA TYR A 158 -4.48 -0.95 -15.95
C TYR A 158 -3.89 0.12 -16.88
N CYS A 159 -3.69 -0.22 -18.15
CA CYS A 159 -3.51 0.78 -19.19
C CYS A 159 -4.84 1.51 -19.44
N ASP A 160 -4.78 2.61 -20.19
CA ASP A 160 -5.93 3.49 -20.42
C ASP A 160 -7.15 2.78 -21.03
N VAL A 161 -6.92 1.94 -22.04
CA VAL A 161 -8.00 1.18 -22.67
C VAL A 161 -8.71 0.26 -21.67
N CYS A 162 -7.94 -0.45 -20.85
CA CYS A 162 -8.50 -1.35 -19.85
C CYS A 162 -9.12 -0.59 -18.68
N PHE A 163 -8.56 0.57 -18.31
CA PHE A 163 -9.12 1.48 -17.32
C PHE A 163 -10.52 1.92 -17.75
N ASP A 164 -10.68 2.42 -18.97
CA ASP A 164 -11.95 2.92 -19.49
C ASP A 164 -12.99 1.82 -19.58
N GLN A 165 -12.60 0.62 -20.02
CA GLN A 165 -13.49 -0.54 -20.02
C GLN A 165 -13.98 -0.90 -18.62
N VAL A 166 -13.07 -1.03 -17.65
CA VAL A 166 -13.44 -1.36 -16.26
C VAL A 166 -14.30 -0.24 -15.65
N PHE A 167 -14.00 1.02 -15.98
CA PHE A 167 -14.78 2.17 -15.53
C PHE A 167 -16.20 2.15 -16.12
N LEU A 168 -16.34 1.89 -17.42
CA LEU A 168 -17.63 1.75 -18.10
C LEU A 168 -18.42 0.55 -17.60
N GLU A 169 -17.79 -0.62 -17.46
CA GLU A 169 -18.40 -1.82 -16.88
C GLU A 169 -18.97 -1.52 -15.48
N ARG A 170 -18.20 -0.83 -14.63
CA ARG A 170 -18.64 -0.42 -13.29
C ARG A 170 -19.81 0.56 -13.31
N ARG A 171 -19.77 1.56 -14.20
CA ARG A 171 -20.86 2.54 -14.36
C ARG A 171 -22.13 1.88 -14.90
N ASN A 172 -22.00 0.99 -15.87
CA ASN A 172 -23.11 0.23 -16.43
C ASN A 172 -23.72 -0.69 -15.37
N TRP A 173 -22.91 -1.35 -14.55
CA TRP A 173 -23.38 -2.13 -13.41
C TRP A 173 -24.12 -1.28 -12.38
N GLU A 174 -23.62 -0.10 -12.02
CA GLU A 174 -24.33 0.84 -11.13
C GLU A 174 -25.69 1.25 -11.72
N THR A 175 -25.72 1.54 -13.02
CA THR A 175 -26.96 1.86 -13.73
C THR A 175 -27.94 0.69 -13.74
N GLN A 176 -27.47 -0.53 -13.95
CA GLN A 176 -28.29 -1.73 -13.90
C GLN A 176 -28.84 -2.00 -12.49
N VAL A 177 -28.03 -1.81 -11.44
CA VAL A 177 -28.46 -1.90 -10.05
C VAL A 177 -29.60 -0.93 -9.77
N ASP A 178 -29.51 0.31 -10.25
CA ASP A 178 -30.57 1.30 -10.07
C ASP A 178 -31.82 0.97 -10.90
N LEU A 179 -31.67 0.46 -12.13
CA LEU A 179 -32.80 0.00 -12.95
C LEU A 179 -33.53 -1.21 -12.34
N ASN A 180 -32.83 -2.05 -11.58
CA ASN A 180 -33.43 -3.20 -10.90
C ASN A 180 -34.24 -2.80 -9.65
N LYS A 181 -34.06 -1.58 -9.12
CA LYS A 181 -34.87 -1.06 -8.01
C LYS A 181 -36.25 -0.69 -8.53
N THR A 182 -37.16 -1.66 -8.47
CA THR A 182 -38.52 -1.54 -9.05
C THR A 182 -39.61 -1.70 -8.01
N ILE A 183 -39.27 -2.13 -6.79
CA ILE A 183 -40.22 -2.46 -5.74
C ILE A 183 -40.22 -1.32 -4.71
N GLN A 184 -41.35 -0.64 -4.55
CA GLN A 184 -41.52 0.42 -3.57
C GLN A 184 -42.01 -0.16 -2.23
N ALA A 185 -41.26 0.10 -1.16
CA ALA A 185 -41.65 -0.20 0.21
C ALA A 185 -42.61 0.86 0.78
N ALA A 186 -43.32 0.53 1.86
CA ALA A 186 -44.33 1.41 2.47
C ALA A 186 -43.77 2.75 2.99
N ASP A 187 -42.46 2.80 3.28
CA ASP A 187 -41.72 3.99 3.72
C ASP A 187 -41.23 4.87 2.54
N GLY A 188 -41.47 4.44 1.30
CA GLY A 188 -41.03 5.13 0.08
C GLY A 188 -39.67 4.67 -0.47
N THR A 189 -38.96 3.77 0.22
CA THR A 189 -37.68 3.21 -0.26
C THR A 189 -37.92 2.30 -1.47
N VAL A 190 -37.12 2.44 -2.54
CA VAL A 190 -37.19 1.56 -3.72
C VAL A 190 -36.06 0.54 -3.67
N VAL A 191 -36.41 -0.74 -3.64
CA VAL A 191 -35.50 -1.89 -3.42
C VAL A 191 -35.54 -2.89 -4.59
N GLN A 192 -34.60 -3.83 -4.61
CA GLN A 192 -34.42 -4.80 -5.71
C GLN A 192 -35.19 -6.10 -5.54
N SER A 193 -35.55 -6.47 -4.30
CA SER A 193 -36.20 -7.74 -4.00
C SER A 193 -37.29 -7.63 -2.94
N ASP A 194 -38.21 -8.60 -2.95
CA ASP A 194 -39.28 -8.69 -1.94
C ASP A 194 -38.73 -8.94 -0.52
N GLY A 195 -37.57 -9.61 -0.38
CA GLY A 195 -36.91 -9.79 0.91
C GLY A 195 -36.40 -8.47 1.49
N GLU A 196 -35.73 -7.67 0.67
CA GLU A 196 -35.29 -6.31 1.07
C GLU A 196 -36.48 -5.41 1.38
N ARG A 197 -37.59 -5.52 0.64
CA ARG A 197 -38.81 -4.74 0.93
C ARG A 197 -39.33 -5.05 2.34
N GLN A 198 -39.41 -6.33 2.69
CA GLN A 198 -39.84 -6.75 4.03
C GLN A 198 -38.89 -6.25 5.13
N ILE A 199 -37.57 -6.21 4.87
CA ILE A 199 -36.57 -5.66 5.80
C ILE A 199 -36.76 -4.15 5.96
N ALA A 200 -36.89 -3.41 4.86
CA ALA A 200 -37.09 -1.96 4.87
C ALA A 200 -38.37 -1.57 5.63
N GLU A 201 -39.50 -2.23 5.33
CA GLU A 201 -40.77 -2.01 6.02
C GLU A 201 -40.69 -2.30 7.52
N GLU A 202 -39.96 -3.36 7.89
CA GLU A 202 -39.80 -3.74 9.29
C GLU A 202 -38.93 -2.75 10.07
N LEU A 203 -37.81 -2.31 9.48
CA LEU A 203 -36.96 -1.27 10.08
C LEU A 203 -37.73 0.04 10.26
N ALA A 204 -38.52 0.43 9.26
CA ALA A 204 -39.38 1.61 9.33
C ALA A 204 -40.47 1.46 10.41
N ALA A 205 -41.10 0.30 10.52
CA ALA A 205 -42.10 0.01 11.57
C ALA A 205 -41.52 0.07 12.98
N LEU A 206 -40.23 -0.27 13.15
CA LEU A 206 -39.50 -0.16 14.41
C LEU A 206 -38.94 1.26 14.65
N GLY A 207 -39.14 2.19 13.72
CA GLY A 207 -38.61 3.55 13.80
C GLY A 207 -37.09 3.64 13.70
N ILE A 208 -36.43 2.64 13.12
CA ILE A 208 -34.96 2.59 13.00
C ILE A 208 -34.54 3.27 11.69
N ALA A 209 -33.73 4.32 11.78
CA ALA A 209 -33.16 4.95 10.60
C ALA A 209 -32.15 4.03 9.90
N PHE A 210 -32.25 3.91 8.58
CA PHE A 210 -31.33 3.09 7.78
C PHE A 210 -30.90 3.80 6.49
N ARG A 211 -29.81 3.30 5.91
CA ARG A 211 -29.32 3.67 4.57
C ARG A 211 -29.31 2.41 3.71
N TYR A 212 -30.09 2.42 2.64
CA TYR A 212 -30.19 1.31 1.69
C TYR A 212 -29.10 1.41 0.61
N ASP A 213 -28.42 0.29 0.34
CA ASP A 213 -27.54 0.13 -0.82
C ASP A 213 -26.40 1.17 -0.91
N ASN A 214 -25.93 1.64 0.25
CA ASN A 214 -24.88 2.65 0.38
C ASN A 214 -23.48 2.04 0.33
N ARG A 215 -22.53 2.71 -0.33
CA ARG A 215 -21.11 2.31 -0.36
C ARG A 215 -20.32 2.93 0.80
N PHE A 216 -19.51 2.10 1.46
CA PHE A 216 -18.60 2.51 2.53
C PHE A 216 -17.16 2.09 2.21
N ARG A 217 -16.21 3.00 2.39
CA ARG A 217 -14.77 2.69 2.30
C ARG A 217 -14.32 2.03 3.60
N ILE A 218 -13.60 0.92 3.49
CA ILE A 218 -12.99 0.18 4.61
C ILE A 218 -11.46 0.16 4.50
N VAL A 219 -10.80 -0.40 5.51
CA VAL A 219 -9.33 -0.43 5.64
C VAL A 219 -8.69 -1.09 4.41
N LYS A 220 -7.50 -0.61 4.03
CA LYS A 220 -6.75 -1.02 2.81
C LYS A 220 -7.44 -0.66 1.49
N GLY A 221 -8.32 0.34 1.47
CA GLY A 221 -8.84 0.91 0.24
C GLY A 221 -9.93 0.10 -0.48
N TYR A 222 -10.41 -0.97 0.13
CA TYR A 222 -11.59 -1.70 -0.33
C TYR A 222 -12.88 -0.94 0.00
N ALA A 223 -13.95 -1.17 -0.76
CA ALA A 223 -15.27 -0.64 -0.48
C ALA A 223 -16.28 -1.79 -0.31
N ILE A 224 -17.12 -1.69 0.71
CA ILE A 224 -18.25 -2.60 0.94
C ILE A 224 -19.56 -1.87 0.60
N ARG A 225 -20.55 -2.63 0.13
CA ARG A 225 -21.90 -2.15 -0.17
C ARG A 225 -22.89 -3.10 0.50
N PRO A 226 -23.27 -2.85 1.77
CA PRO A 226 -24.34 -3.58 2.43
C PRO A 226 -25.69 -3.34 1.75
N ASP A 227 -26.61 -4.27 1.93
CA ASP A 227 -28.02 -4.07 1.57
C ASP A 227 -28.61 -2.98 2.47
N PHE A 228 -28.36 -3.04 3.79
CA PHE A 228 -28.75 -1.98 4.73
C PHE A 228 -27.64 -1.63 5.72
N TYR A 229 -27.55 -0.35 6.06
CA TYR A 229 -26.71 0.15 7.14
C TYR A 229 -27.54 0.94 8.14
N LEU A 230 -27.41 0.63 9.42
CA LEU A 230 -28.09 1.30 10.54
C LEU A 230 -27.10 2.23 11.26
N PRO A 231 -27.13 3.55 11.01
CA PRO A 231 -26.13 4.47 11.54
C PRO A 231 -26.12 4.56 13.06
N GLU A 232 -27.30 4.49 13.69
CA GLU A 232 -27.47 4.60 15.15
C GLU A 232 -26.75 3.48 15.91
N PHE A 233 -26.58 2.32 15.29
CA PHE A 233 -25.99 1.14 15.93
C PHE A 233 -24.62 0.74 15.35
N ASP A 234 -24.12 1.48 14.35
CA ASP A 234 -23.01 1.07 13.45
C ASP A 234 -23.13 -0.40 13.02
N LEU A 235 -24.32 -0.78 12.53
CA LEU A 235 -24.69 -2.16 12.22
C LEU A 235 -25.02 -2.32 10.75
N TYR A 236 -24.49 -3.38 10.13
CA TYR A 236 -24.66 -3.70 8.71
C TYR A 236 -25.59 -4.91 8.56
N ILE A 237 -26.42 -4.93 7.53
CA ILE A 237 -27.34 -6.05 7.23
C ILE A 237 -27.13 -6.50 5.78
N GLU A 238 -27.07 -7.81 5.59
CA GLU A 238 -26.98 -8.48 4.29
C GLU A 238 -28.07 -9.54 4.17
N TYR A 239 -28.76 -9.58 3.03
CA TYR A 239 -29.77 -10.57 2.69
C TYR A 239 -29.26 -11.52 1.58
N TRP A 240 -28.93 -12.75 1.97
CA TRP A 240 -28.37 -13.78 1.11
C TRP A 240 -29.48 -14.59 0.43
N GLY A 241 -29.99 -14.07 -0.69
CA GLY A 241 -31.16 -14.65 -1.39
C GLY A 241 -30.87 -15.81 -2.36
N MET A 242 -29.61 -16.10 -2.68
CA MET A 242 -29.21 -17.04 -3.75
C MET A 242 -28.15 -18.07 -3.31
N GLU A 243 -28.25 -18.58 -2.08
CA GLU A 243 -27.23 -19.45 -1.47
C GLU A 243 -27.07 -20.80 -2.16
N ASP A 244 -28.05 -21.24 -2.94
CA ASP A 244 -27.96 -22.49 -3.70
C ASP A 244 -26.98 -22.40 -4.88
N ASN A 245 -26.54 -21.19 -5.26
CA ASN A 245 -25.55 -20.96 -6.31
C ASN A 245 -24.11 -20.95 -5.74
N LEU A 246 -23.24 -21.81 -6.26
CA LEU A 246 -21.86 -21.96 -5.79
C LEU A 246 -21.03 -20.67 -5.96
N ASP A 247 -21.13 -19.98 -7.09
CA ASP A 247 -20.40 -18.73 -7.35
C ASP A 247 -20.87 -17.61 -6.40
N TYR A 248 -22.17 -17.57 -6.11
CA TYR A 248 -22.75 -16.64 -5.14
C TYR A 248 -22.22 -16.90 -3.72
N ARG A 249 -22.09 -18.17 -3.31
CA ARG A 249 -21.50 -18.55 -2.02
C ARG A 249 -20.04 -18.13 -1.89
N ILE A 250 -19.25 -18.23 -2.96
CA ILE A 250 -17.86 -17.75 -2.96
C ILE A 250 -17.83 -16.24 -2.69
N GLY A 251 -18.63 -15.46 -3.42
CA GLY A 251 -18.74 -14.01 -3.22
C GLY A 251 -19.23 -13.62 -1.82
N MET A 252 -20.20 -14.36 -1.27
CA MET A 252 -20.66 -14.19 0.11
C MET A 252 -19.52 -14.37 1.13
N LEU A 253 -18.73 -15.45 1.00
CA LEU A 253 -17.60 -15.73 1.91
C LEU A 253 -16.52 -14.64 1.83
N GLU A 254 -16.24 -14.12 0.64
CA GLU A 254 -15.32 -12.98 0.48
C GLU A 254 -15.84 -11.73 1.19
N LYS A 255 -17.14 -11.42 1.05
CA LYS A 255 -17.78 -10.26 1.71
C LYS A 255 -17.74 -10.40 3.24
N LEU A 256 -18.04 -11.59 3.78
CA LEU A 256 -17.94 -11.89 5.22
C LEU A 256 -16.51 -11.67 5.75
N LYS A 257 -15.51 -12.13 5.00
CA LYS A 257 -14.10 -11.92 5.36
C LYS A 257 -13.73 -10.44 5.40
N LEU A 258 -14.24 -9.62 4.47
CA LEU A 258 -14.01 -8.17 4.47
C LEU A 258 -14.62 -7.48 5.70
N TYR A 259 -15.86 -7.83 6.07
CA TYR A 259 -16.49 -7.31 7.29
C TYR A 259 -15.68 -7.66 8.54
N GLN A 260 -15.23 -8.92 8.65
CA GLN A 260 -14.42 -9.39 9.77
C GLN A 260 -13.08 -8.64 9.86
N GLN A 261 -12.37 -8.50 8.74
CA GLN A 261 -11.09 -7.76 8.69
C GLN A 261 -11.26 -6.27 9.02
N ALA A 262 -12.41 -5.69 8.70
CA ALA A 262 -12.74 -4.31 9.02
C ALA A 262 -13.30 -4.11 10.44
N GLY A 263 -13.48 -5.18 11.23
CA GLY A 263 -14.04 -5.12 12.57
C GLY A 263 -15.50 -4.64 12.60
N LYS A 264 -16.26 -4.89 11.54
CA LYS A 264 -17.64 -4.40 11.38
C LYS A 264 -18.67 -5.40 11.89
N ARG A 265 -19.74 -4.88 12.48
CA ARG A 265 -20.84 -5.67 13.05
C ARG A 265 -21.87 -5.97 11.97
N LEU A 266 -22.24 -7.24 11.82
CA LEU A 266 -23.02 -7.70 10.68
C LEU A 266 -24.18 -8.61 11.12
N ILE A 267 -25.37 -8.34 10.58
CA ILE A 267 -26.52 -9.24 10.57
C ILE A 267 -26.60 -9.88 9.18
N SER A 268 -26.48 -11.21 9.14
CA SER A 268 -26.75 -12.01 7.93
C SER A 268 -28.17 -12.55 8.00
N LEU A 269 -28.97 -12.30 6.96
CA LEU A 269 -30.30 -12.90 6.75
C LEU A 269 -30.25 -13.81 5.53
N HIS A 270 -30.90 -14.96 5.59
CA HIS A 270 -30.76 -16.01 4.58
C HIS A 270 -32.09 -16.31 3.87
N ALA A 271 -32.02 -16.87 2.66
CA ALA A 271 -33.21 -17.19 1.85
C ALA A 271 -34.23 -18.08 2.57
N HIS A 272 -33.77 -19.05 3.36
CA HIS A 272 -34.63 -19.95 4.14
C HIS A 272 -35.39 -19.21 5.27
N GLU A 273 -34.92 -18.04 5.70
CA GLU A 273 -35.57 -17.21 6.71
C GLU A 273 -36.69 -16.35 6.12
N LYS A 274 -36.83 -16.27 4.78
CA LYS A 274 -37.79 -15.40 4.08
C LYS A 274 -39.24 -15.52 4.61
N PRO A 275 -39.80 -16.71 4.91
CA PRO A 275 -41.17 -16.82 5.43
C PRO A 275 -41.36 -16.17 6.81
N ARG A 276 -40.28 -16.04 7.59
CA ARG A 276 -40.24 -15.46 8.94
C ARG A 276 -39.28 -14.27 9.02
N LEU A 277 -39.06 -13.56 7.91
CA LEU A 277 -37.95 -12.62 7.76
C LEU A 277 -38.03 -11.47 8.78
N ARG A 278 -39.23 -10.94 8.99
CA ARG A 278 -39.50 -9.89 10.00
C ARG A 278 -39.12 -10.34 11.41
N GLN A 279 -39.51 -11.57 11.78
CA GLN A 279 -39.18 -12.14 13.08
C GLN A 279 -37.67 -12.39 13.22
N ALA A 280 -37.04 -13.00 12.21
CA ALA A 280 -35.60 -13.28 12.21
C ALA A 280 -34.77 -11.99 12.31
N LEU A 281 -35.19 -10.93 11.62
CA LEU A 281 -34.58 -9.61 11.72
C LEU A 281 -34.68 -9.05 13.14
N ARG A 282 -35.87 -9.09 13.77
CA ARG A 282 -36.06 -8.62 15.16
C ARG A 282 -35.18 -9.38 16.15
N GLU A 283 -35.13 -10.72 16.06
CA GLU A 283 -34.30 -11.57 16.93
C GLU A 283 -32.81 -11.21 16.80
N LYS A 284 -32.32 -11.04 15.56
CA LYS A 284 -30.93 -10.68 15.28
C LYS A 284 -30.62 -9.24 15.70
N LEU A 285 -31.55 -8.31 15.51
CA LEU A 285 -31.41 -6.93 15.99
C LEU A 285 -31.32 -6.88 17.52
N ALA A 286 -32.17 -7.62 18.25
CA ALA A 286 -32.16 -7.67 19.70
C ALA A 286 -30.82 -8.19 20.27
N ALA A 287 -30.16 -9.12 19.57
CA ALA A 287 -28.83 -9.61 19.95
C ALA A 287 -27.71 -8.57 19.77
N HIS A 288 -27.94 -7.54 18.95
CA HIS A 288 -26.94 -6.52 18.60
C HIS A 288 -27.28 -5.14 19.18
N ALA A 289 -28.54 -4.81 19.43
CA ALA A 289 -28.99 -3.52 19.89
C ALA A 289 -30.19 -3.68 20.83
N ARG A 290 -30.31 -2.80 21.84
CA ARG A 290 -31.55 -2.68 22.62
C ARG A 290 -32.59 -1.97 21.75
N VAL A 291 -33.34 -2.73 20.97
CA VAL A 291 -34.41 -2.21 20.12
C VAL A 291 -35.71 -2.08 20.94
N PRO A 292 -36.45 -0.96 20.86
CA PRO A 292 -37.76 -0.81 21.50
C PRO A 292 -38.74 -1.87 20.99
N SER A 293 -39.46 -2.53 21.89
CA SER A 293 -40.28 -3.70 21.56
C SER A 293 -41.67 -3.37 20.99
N ASP A 294 -42.10 -2.10 20.91
CA ASP A 294 -43.43 -1.74 20.37
C ASP A 294 -43.53 -0.28 19.86
N PRO A 295 -44.31 0.00 18.80
CA PRO A 295 -44.64 1.36 18.36
C PRO A 295 -45.85 1.97 19.09
N ALA A 296 -46.50 1.26 20.02
CA ALA A 296 -47.71 1.73 20.71
C ALA A 296 -47.37 2.38 22.06
N GLY A 297 -46.94 3.65 22.04
CA GLY A 297 -46.62 4.37 23.28
C GLY A 297 -46.45 5.89 23.14
N LEU A 298 -47.00 6.50 22.09
CA LEU A 298 -47.02 7.96 21.91
C LEU A 298 -48.45 8.44 21.68
N THR A 299 -49.31 8.24 22.68
CA THR A 299 -50.51 9.05 22.84
C THR A 299 -50.58 9.55 24.27
N ASP A 300 -50.85 10.84 24.39
CA ASP A 300 -51.06 11.66 25.59
C ASP A 300 -49.85 12.11 26.41
N SER A 301 -49.41 13.33 26.11
CA SER A 301 -49.49 14.44 27.09
C SER A 301 -48.95 15.74 26.47
N ALA A 302 -49.81 16.54 25.82
CA ALA A 302 -49.66 18.00 25.74
C ALA A 302 -50.89 18.68 25.10
N ALA A 303 -52.00 18.71 25.84
CA ALA A 303 -53.08 19.71 25.82
C ALA A 303 -53.73 19.57 27.20
N ALA A 304 -53.96 20.55 28.08
CA ALA A 304 -54.10 22.00 28.07
C ALA A 304 -54.21 22.40 29.58
N PRO A 305 -54.52 23.64 30.00
CA PRO A 305 -54.63 24.91 29.29
C PRO A 305 -53.52 25.93 29.64
#